data_AF-A0A738DYC4-F1
#
_entry.id   AF-A0A738DYC4-F1
#
_cell.length_a   1.000
_cell.length_b   1.000
_cell.length_c   1.000
_cell.angle_alpha   90.00
_cell.angle_beta   90.00
_cell.angle_gamma   90.00
#
_symmetry.space_group_name_H-M   'P 1'
#
loop_
_entity.id
_entity.type
_entity.pdbx_description
1 polymer ?
#
loop_
_entity_poly.entity_id
_entity_poly.type
_entity_poly.pdbx_seq_one_letter_code
_entity_poly.pdbx_strand_id
1 'polypeptide(L)'
;MTSKNVANLGSVVTDKTIDSQYLLEMVNQARKQCGEKEVRNNDFIGRIKDELEGEHYEIFVVQKANKTTSEKVVMSIKQALRVAARESKAVRRSLVDKLEDMQTIQIPAQSNSGLPEYRLAKAEQLKALALEKNIASARELMVMLPRLDPMSHQTLAASLINPIIGYDAIPLPVIEEHYYTAAEAGEKIGVSANKIGRIANANNLKTEQYGKFFLDKSAHSSKQVEAFRYNAEGVKALRHLIHGADVA
;
A
#
# COMPACT_ATOMS: atom_id res chain seq x y z
N MET A 1 4.76 23.30 28.95
CA MET A 1 5.51 23.21 27.68
C MET A 1 6.92 22.71 28.00
N THR A 2 7.08 21.40 28.11
CA THR A 2 8.41 20.77 28.27
C THR A 2 8.49 19.71 27.18
N SER A 3 9.02 20.11 26.03
CA SER A 3 9.34 19.25 24.90
C SER A 3 10.47 18.30 25.30
N LYS A 4 10.13 17.08 25.69
CA LYS A 4 11.09 15.97 25.69
C LYS A 4 11.40 15.63 24.23
N ASN A 5 12.59 16.02 23.80
CA ASN A 5 13.21 15.49 22.57
C ASN A 5 13.31 13.97 22.70
N VAL A 6 12.48 13.25 21.96
CA VAL A 6 12.62 11.81 21.73
C VAL A 6 13.35 11.65 20.40
N ALA A 7 14.68 11.67 20.46
CA ALA A 7 15.54 11.26 19.36
C ALA A 7 16.47 10.15 19.89
N ASN A 8 16.63 9.09 19.09
CA ASN A 8 17.30 7.81 19.34
C ASN A 8 16.49 6.80 20.19
N LEU A 9 16.43 5.51 19.87
CA LEU A 9 17.31 4.65 19.08
C LEU A 9 16.51 3.82 18.05
N GLY A 10 17.19 3.42 16.97
CA GLY A 10 16.62 2.84 15.76
C GLY A 10 15.69 1.65 15.95
N SER A 11 14.50 1.77 15.37
CA SER A 11 13.71 0.65 14.89
C SER A 11 13.77 0.65 13.36
N VAL A 12 14.81 0.05 12.82
CA VAL A 12 14.81 -0.44 11.44
C VAL A 12 15.13 -1.92 11.53
N VAL A 13 14.12 -2.71 11.90
CA VAL A 13 14.11 -4.14 11.62
C VAL A 13 13.83 -4.24 10.12
N THR A 14 14.87 -4.13 9.32
CA THR A 14 14.84 -4.55 7.92
C THR A 14 15.81 -5.72 7.80
N ASP A 15 15.21 -6.90 7.65
CA ASP A 15 15.81 -8.22 7.52
C ASP A 15 16.57 -8.79 8.73
N LYS A 16 16.22 -10.05 9.03
CA LYS A 16 16.64 -10.90 10.17
C LYS A 16 18.16 -11.17 10.16
N THR A 17 18.94 -10.12 10.36
CA THR A 17 20.40 -10.14 10.37
C THR A 17 20.93 -9.74 11.75
N ILE A 18 22.10 -10.25 12.08
CA ILE A 18 22.84 -10.02 13.31
C ILE A 18 24.28 -9.70 12.93
N ASP A 19 24.88 -8.76 13.65
CA ASP A 19 26.27 -8.41 13.43
C ASP A 19 27.22 -9.24 14.31
N SER A 20 28.46 -9.40 13.83
CA SER A 20 29.49 -10.22 14.46
C SER A 20 29.95 -9.71 15.82
N GLN A 21 29.80 -8.41 16.09
CA GLN A 21 30.20 -7.83 17.38
C GLN A 21 29.19 -8.19 18.46
N TYR A 22 27.89 -8.06 18.14
CA TYR A 22 26.81 -8.46 19.03
C TYR A 22 26.81 -9.97 19.27
N LEU A 23 27.03 -10.77 18.21
CA LEU A 23 27.18 -12.22 18.34
C LEU A 23 28.39 -12.60 19.22
N LEU A 24 29.55 -11.94 19.04
CA LEU A 24 30.73 -12.17 19.86
C LEU A 24 30.49 -11.84 21.33
N GLU A 25 29.78 -10.75 21.61
CA GLU A 25 29.43 -10.37 22.98
C GLU A 25 28.59 -11.48 23.65
N MET A 26 27.55 -11.97 22.96
CA MET A 26 26.75 -13.09 23.46
C MET A 26 27.59 -14.36 23.70
N VAL A 27 28.50 -14.68 22.77
CA VAL A 27 29.41 -15.83 22.88
C VAL A 27 30.33 -15.69 24.09
N ASN A 28 30.93 -14.52 24.31
CA ASN A 28 31.82 -14.28 25.43
C ASN A 28 31.08 -14.26 26.77
N GLN A 29 29.85 -13.74 26.82
CA GLN A 29 28.98 -13.85 27.99
C GLN A 29 28.69 -15.32 28.35
N ALA A 30 28.34 -16.15 27.36
CA ALA A 30 28.09 -17.57 27.56
C ALA A 30 29.37 -18.33 27.96
N ARG A 31 30.52 -18.03 27.34
CA ARG A 31 31.84 -18.57 27.73
C ARG A 31 32.19 -18.25 29.17
N LYS A 32 31.97 -17.00 29.60
CA LYS A 32 32.19 -16.58 30.98
C LYS A 32 31.30 -17.34 31.97
N GLN A 33 30.02 -17.57 31.62
CA GLN A 33 29.10 -18.38 32.43
C GLN A 33 29.55 -19.85 32.51
N CYS A 34 30.18 -20.38 31.46
CA CYS A 34 30.73 -21.73 31.42
C CYS A 34 32.17 -21.85 31.94
N GLY A 35 32.80 -20.78 32.43
CA GLY A 35 34.18 -20.79 32.92
C GLY A 35 35.26 -20.88 31.84
N GLU A 36 34.95 -20.53 30.59
CA GLU A 36 35.86 -20.54 29.45
C GLU A 36 36.51 -19.17 29.20
N LYS A 37 37.68 -19.19 28.55
CA LYS A 37 38.37 -17.95 28.13
C LYS A 37 37.61 -17.25 27.00
N GLU A 38 37.59 -15.92 27.08
CA GLU A 38 37.02 -15.06 26.05
C GLU A 38 37.76 -15.21 24.70
N VAL A 39 37.00 -15.07 23.61
CA VAL A 39 37.50 -15.08 22.24
C VAL A 39 37.75 -13.64 21.80
N ARG A 40 38.91 -13.41 21.17
CA ARG A 40 39.23 -12.11 20.57
C ARG A 40 38.45 -11.93 19.27
N ASN A 41 38.15 -10.68 18.91
CA ASN A 41 37.40 -10.37 17.70
C ASN A 41 38.01 -10.99 16.43
N ASN A 42 39.33 -10.90 16.25
CA ASN A 42 39.98 -11.43 15.05
C ASN A 42 39.86 -12.96 14.94
N ASP A 43 39.99 -13.67 16.07
CA ASP A 43 39.85 -15.12 16.11
C ASP A 43 38.40 -15.54 15.82
N PHE A 44 37.44 -14.76 16.32
CA PHE A 44 36.01 -14.99 16.07
C PHE A 44 35.61 -14.76 14.61
N ILE A 45 36.14 -13.71 13.99
CA ILE A 45 35.94 -13.44 12.56
C ILE A 45 36.50 -14.59 11.71
N GLY A 46 37.66 -15.14 12.08
CA GLY A 46 38.20 -16.34 11.44
C GLY A 46 37.23 -17.53 11.48
N ARG A 47 36.56 -17.76 12.62
CA ARG A 47 35.55 -18.82 12.75
C ARG A 47 34.31 -18.58 11.90
N ILE A 48 33.86 -17.33 11.78
CA ILE A 48 32.71 -16.94 10.94
C ILE A 48 33.02 -17.22 9.47
N LYS A 49 34.19 -16.79 8.99
CA LYS A 49 34.59 -16.96 7.58
C LYS A 49 34.68 -18.43 7.18
N ASP A 50 35.20 -19.25 8.08
CA ASP A 50 35.36 -20.69 7.88
C ASP A 50 34.02 -21.45 7.91
N GLU A 51 33.07 -21.04 8.76
CA GLU A 51 31.73 -21.67 8.81
C GLU A 51 30.81 -21.22 7.67
N LEU A 52 30.99 -19.98 7.19
CA LEU A 52 30.17 -19.39 6.13
C LEU A 52 30.86 -19.41 4.77
N GLU A 53 31.84 -20.30 4.58
CA GLU A 53 32.52 -20.47 3.30
C GLU A 53 31.52 -20.85 2.20
N GLY A 54 31.50 -20.08 1.10
CA GLY A 54 30.55 -20.29 0.00
C GLY A 54 29.15 -19.70 0.21
N GLU A 55 28.88 -19.04 1.35
CA GLU A 55 27.63 -18.31 1.59
C GLU A 55 27.78 -16.80 1.41
N HIS A 56 26.66 -16.12 1.10
CA HIS A 56 26.62 -14.66 1.06
C HIS A 56 26.49 -14.06 2.46
N TYR A 57 27.39 -13.12 2.79
CA TYR A 57 27.34 -12.26 3.96
C TYR A 57 28.07 -10.95 3.67
N GLU A 58 27.79 -9.90 4.45
CA GLU A 58 28.40 -8.58 4.25
C GLU A 58 29.57 -8.38 5.22
N ILE A 59 30.69 -7.85 4.73
CA ILE A 59 31.86 -7.52 5.56
C ILE A 59 32.10 -6.01 5.49
N PHE A 60 32.18 -5.39 6.67
CA PHE A 60 32.53 -3.99 6.85
C PHE A 60 33.92 -3.91 7.48
N VAL A 61 34.88 -3.31 6.77
CA VAL A 61 36.24 -3.11 7.26
C VAL A 61 36.38 -1.68 7.79
N VAL A 62 36.70 -1.54 9.08
CA VAL A 62 36.90 -0.25 9.74
C VAL A 62 38.39 -0.08 10.04
N GLN A 63 38.99 1.00 9.53
CA GLN A 63 40.34 1.41 9.92
C GLN A 63 40.30 2.24 11.21
N LYS A 64 41.00 1.77 12.24
CA LYS A 64 41.13 2.47 13.52
C LYS A 64 42.24 3.52 13.45
N ALA A 65 42.17 4.53 14.31
CA ALA A 65 43.16 5.61 14.41
C ALA A 65 44.60 5.12 14.65
N ASN A 66 44.77 3.92 15.19
CA ASN A 66 46.06 3.25 15.40
C ASN A 66 46.57 2.45 14.18
N LYS A 67 46.03 2.71 12.98
CA LYS A 67 46.35 2.00 11.72
C LYS A 67 46.02 0.49 11.70
N THR A 68 45.25 0.00 12.67
CA THR A 68 44.76 -1.39 12.64
C THR A 68 43.41 -1.49 11.94
N THR A 69 43.18 -2.58 11.21
CA THR A 69 41.87 -2.89 10.62
C THR A 69 41.05 -3.73 11.60
N SER A 70 39.74 -3.50 11.62
CA SER A 70 38.78 -4.36 12.32
C SER A 70 37.64 -4.67 11.39
N GLU A 71 37.30 -5.96 11.29
CA GLU A 71 36.23 -6.43 10.44
C GLU A 71 34.96 -6.64 11.28
N LYS A 72 33.82 -6.26 10.69
CA LYS A 72 32.48 -6.50 11.21
C LYS A 72 31.69 -7.23 10.14
N VAL A 73 31.18 -8.42 10.46
CA VAL A 73 30.37 -9.22 9.54
C VAL A 73 28.90 -9.06 9.89
N VAL A 74 28.04 -8.88 8.89
CA VAL A 74 26.58 -8.93 9.04
C VAL A 74 26.09 -10.21 8.38
N MET A 75 25.38 -11.03 9.15
CA MET A 75 24.91 -12.36 8.73
C MET A 75 23.46 -12.59 9.17
N SER A 76 22.76 -13.55 8.58
CA SER A 76 21.42 -13.95 9.05
C SER A 76 21.46 -14.65 10.41
N ILE A 77 20.33 -14.66 11.13
CA ILE A 77 20.23 -15.39 12.41
C ILE A 77 20.50 -16.90 12.23
N LYS A 78 20.09 -17.48 11.09
CA LYS A 78 20.38 -18.90 10.76
C LYS A 78 21.87 -19.16 10.60
N GLN A 79 22.59 -18.24 9.97
CA GLN A 79 24.06 -18.30 9.83
C GLN A 79 24.73 -18.16 11.20
N ALA A 80 24.27 -17.24 12.05
CA ALA A 80 24.79 -17.07 13.40
C ALA A 80 24.60 -18.32 14.28
N LEU A 81 23.48 -19.03 14.14
CA LEU A 81 23.25 -20.31 14.82
C LEU A 81 24.28 -21.38 14.40
N ARG A 82 24.62 -21.45 13.10
CA ARG A 82 25.68 -22.34 12.61
C ARG A 82 27.05 -21.97 13.18
N VAL A 83 27.40 -20.69 13.17
CA VAL A 83 28.64 -20.19 13.78
C VAL A 83 28.70 -20.52 15.27
N ALA A 84 27.61 -20.34 16.01
CA ALA A 84 27.52 -20.68 17.43
C ALA A 84 27.65 -22.19 17.69
N ALA A 85 27.38 -23.05 16.70
CA ALA A 85 27.59 -24.49 16.84
C ALA A 85 29.07 -24.88 16.98
N ARG A 86 30.02 -24.02 16.57
CA ARG A 86 31.46 -24.23 16.79
C ARG A 86 31.89 -24.06 18.24
N GLU A 87 31.04 -23.47 19.07
CA GLU A 87 31.32 -23.31 20.49
C GLU A 87 31.18 -24.63 21.24
N SER A 88 31.70 -24.65 22.48
CA SER A 88 31.62 -25.83 23.34
C SER A 88 30.17 -26.25 23.58
N LYS A 89 29.95 -27.52 23.93
CA LYS A 89 28.61 -28.09 24.12
C LYS A 89 27.76 -27.31 25.14
N ALA A 90 28.39 -26.75 26.18
CA ALA A 90 27.70 -25.97 27.21
C ALA A 90 27.36 -24.56 26.72
N VAL A 91 28.32 -23.89 26.08
CA VAL A 91 28.17 -22.54 25.50
C VAL A 91 27.12 -22.56 24.38
N ARG A 92 27.16 -23.56 23.51
CA ARG A 92 26.20 -23.77 22.42
C ARG A 92 24.77 -23.87 22.93
N ARG A 93 24.51 -24.68 23.97
CA ARG A 93 23.16 -24.82 24.54
C ARG A 93 22.60 -23.47 25.00
N SER A 94 23.38 -22.74 25.80
CA SER A 94 22.97 -21.41 26.30
C SER A 94 22.78 -20.37 25.19
N LEU A 95 23.58 -20.42 24.11
CA LEU A 95 23.46 -19.52 22.98
C LEU A 95 22.27 -19.86 22.07
N VAL A 96 22.06 -21.15 21.80
CA VAL A 96 20.93 -21.61 20.99
C VAL A 96 19.63 -21.22 21.67
N ASP A 97 19.48 -21.43 22.98
CA ASP A 97 18.28 -21.01 23.72
C ASP A 97 18.02 -19.50 23.55
N LYS A 98 19.06 -18.66 23.71
CA LYS A 98 18.94 -17.19 23.54
C LYS A 98 18.66 -16.77 22.10
N LEU A 99 19.25 -17.44 21.11
CA LEU A 99 19.06 -17.14 19.68
C LEU A 99 17.71 -17.66 19.17
N GLU A 100 17.20 -18.75 19.72
CA GLU A 100 15.85 -19.27 19.49
C GLU A 100 14.81 -18.37 20.16
N ASP A 101 15.04 -17.87 21.37
CA ASP A 101 14.18 -16.87 22.03
C ASP A 101 14.07 -15.56 21.23
N MET A 102 15.14 -15.17 20.53
CA MET A 102 15.09 -14.04 19.59
C MET A 102 14.28 -14.36 18.31
N GLN A 103 14.14 -15.63 17.94
CA GLN A 103 13.27 -16.07 16.84
C GLN A 103 11.80 -16.26 17.26
N THR A 104 11.52 -16.60 18.53
CA THR A 104 10.16 -16.94 19.02
C THR A 104 9.24 -15.75 19.22
N ILE A 105 9.68 -14.51 18.97
CA ILE A 105 8.78 -13.33 18.92
C ILE A 105 7.69 -13.47 17.83
N GLN A 106 7.71 -14.50 16.97
CA GLN A 106 6.72 -14.69 15.90
C GLN A 106 6.18 -16.12 15.73
N ILE A 107 5.86 -16.84 16.81
CA ILE A 107 4.83 -17.89 16.74
C ILE A 107 3.76 -17.50 17.75
N PRO A 108 2.54 -17.09 17.33
CA PRO A 108 1.49 -16.79 18.28
C PRO A 108 1.18 -18.08 19.04
N ALA A 109 1.63 -18.16 20.29
CA ALA A 109 1.13 -19.15 21.22
C ALA A 109 -0.40 -19.05 21.20
N GLN A 110 -1.07 -20.18 21.02
CA GLN A 110 -2.50 -20.33 21.29
C GLN A 110 -2.70 -19.97 22.76
N SER A 111 -2.91 -18.68 23.03
CA SER A 111 -3.14 -18.17 24.37
C SER A 111 -4.51 -18.66 24.80
N ASN A 112 -4.57 -19.50 25.85
CA ASN A 112 -5.79 -19.95 26.54
C ASN A 112 -6.69 -18.81 27.07
N SER A 113 -6.34 -17.55 26.81
CA SER A 113 -7.25 -16.43 27.01
C SER A 113 -8.12 -16.31 25.77
N GLY A 114 -9.45 -16.37 25.89
CA GLY A 114 -10.38 -16.04 24.79
C GLY A 114 -10.32 -14.57 24.32
N LEU A 115 -9.27 -13.82 24.68
CA LEU A 115 -9.02 -12.43 24.29
C LEU A 115 -8.80 -12.24 22.78
N PRO A 116 -8.14 -13.14 22.03
CA PRO A 116 -8.07 -13.05 20.58
C PRO A 116 -9.43 -13.28 19.94
N GLU A 117 -10.17 -14.30 20.37
CA GLU A 117 -11.52 -14.62 19.89
C GLU A 117 -12.49 -13.47 20.20
N TYR A 118 -12.44 -12.91 21.40
CA TYR A 118 -13.23 -11.73 21.78
C TYR A 118 -12.89 -10.52 20.90
N ARG A 119 -11.60 -10.28 20.62
CA ARG A 119 -11.18 -9.19 19.72
C ARG A 119 -11.69 -9.40 18.30
N LEU A 120 -11.65 -10.62 17.78
CA LEU A 120 -12.21 -10.98 16.47
C LEU A 120 -13.72 -10.79 16.43
N ALA A 121 -14.45 -11.37 17.39
CA ALA A 121 -15.90 -11.21 17.50
C ALA A 121 -16.32 -9.74 17.68
N LYS A 122 -15.55 -8.97 18.45
CA LYS A 122 -15.79 -7.54 18.61
C LYS A 122 -15.53 -6.77 17.32
N ALA A 123 -14.48 -7.12 16.58
CA ALA A 123 -14.19 -6.51 15.29
C ALA A 123 -15.30 -6.83 14.26
N GLU A 124 -15.80 -8.06 14.23
CA GLU A 124 -16.95 -8.46 13.40
C GLU A 124 -18.22 -7.71 13.79
N GLN A 125 -18.51 -7.58 15.09
CA GLN A 125 -19.63 -6.79 15.58
C GLN A 125 -19.54 -5.32 15.14
N LEU A 126 -18.34 -4.72 15.24
CA LEU A 126 -18.11 -3.34 14.80
C LEU A 126 -18.27 -3.19 13.28
N LYS A 127 -17.82 -4.17 12.49
CA LYS A 127 -18.06 -4.19 11.03
C LYS A 127 -19.54 -4.28 10.70
N ALA A 128 -20.30 -5.15 11.37
CA ALA A 128 -21.74 -5.29 11.18
C ALA A 128 -22.48 -3.99 11.54
N LEU A 129 -22.09 -3.35 12.65
CA LEU A 129 -22.65 -2.05 13.05
C LEU A 129 -22.31 -0.95 12.03
N ALA A 130 -21.07 -0.89 11.55
CA ALA A 130 -20.66 0.06 10.52
C ALA A 130 -21.44 -0.14 9.22
N LEU A 131 -21.68 -1.39 8.82
CA LEU A 131 -22.51 -1.72 7.65
C LEU A 131 -23.95 -1.22 7.81
N GLU A 132 -24.57 -1.47 8.97
CA GLU A 132 -25.92 -1.00 9.27
C GLU A 132 -26.01 0.54 9.21
N LYS A 133 -25.04 1.23 9.81
CA LYS A 133 -24.96 2.69 9.76
C LYS A 133 -24.77 3.21 8.35
N ASN A 134 -23.89 2.60 7.56
CA ASN A 134 -23.68 2.99 6.17
C ASN A 134 -24.93 2.78 5.30
N ILE A 135 -25.68 1.69 5.50
CA ILE A 135 -26.95 1.45 4.81
C ILE A 135 -27.98 2.52 5.18
N ALA A 136 -28.08 2.86 6.47
CA ALA A 136 -28.98 3.92 6.92
C ALA A 136 -28.60 5.28 6.30
N SER A 137 -27.33 5.66 6.35
CA SER A 137 -26.83 6.90 5.73
C SER A 137 -27.05 6.92 4.21
N ALA A 138 -26.84 5.80 3.51
CA ALA A 138 -27.12 5.71 2.08
C ALA A 138 -28.60 6.01 1.78
N ARG A 139 -29.53 5.43 2.55
CA ARG A 139 -30.97 5.69 2.41
C ARG A 139 -31.32 7.15 2.67
N GLU A 140 -30.78 7.74 3.72
CA GLU A 140 -31.01 9.16 4.04
C GLU A 140 -30.51 10.08 2.93
N LEU A 141 -29.31 9.83 2.40
CA LEU A 141 -28.75 10.61 1.30
C LEU A 141 -29.59 10.49 0.02
N MET A 142 -30.08 9.29 -0.31
CA MET A 142 -30.97 9.08 -1.45
C MET A 142 -32.28 9.87 -1.32
N VAL A 143 -32.83 9.98 -0.10
CA VAL A 143 -34.03 10.79 0.17
C VAL A 143 -33.72 12.29 0.11
N MET A 144 -32.56 12.73 0.60
CA MET A 144 -32.14 14.14 0.56
C MET A 144 -31.81 14.62 -0.87
N LEU A 145 -31.45 13.70 -1.77
CA LEU A 145 -31.03 14.00 -3.14
C LEU A 145 -31.98 13.38 -4.19
N PRO A 146 -33.28 13.72 -4.19
CA PRO A 146 -34.29 13.04 -5.00
C PRO A 146 -34.13 13.25 -6.52
N ARG A 147 -33.28 14.19 -6.94
CA ARG A 147 -32.99 14.49 -8.35
C ARG A 147 -31.80 13.71 -8.90
N LEU A 148 -31.14 12.89 -8.07
CA LEU A 148 -29.99 12.11 -8.49
C LEU A 148 -30.45 10.91 -9.32
N ASP A 149 -29.67 10.55 -10.33
CA ASP A 149 -29.96 9.42 -11.21
C ASP A 149 -29.83 8.07 -10.47
N PRO A 150 -30.63 7.04 -10.81
CA PRO A 150 -30.52 5.71 -10.19
C PRO A 150 -29.11 5.10 -10.21
N MET A 151 -28.32 5.31 -11.28
CA MET A 151 -26.93 4.83 -11.33
C MET A 151 -26.03 5.55 -10.31
N SER A 152 -26.33 6.82 -10.02
CA SER A 152 -25.60 7.57 -9.00
C SER A 152 -25.95 7.07 -7.59
N HIS A 153 -27.22 6.70 -7.34
CA HIS A 153 -27.63 6.02 -6.10
C HIS A 153 -26.96 4.65 -5.94
N GLN A 154 -26.86 3.87 -7.01
CA GLN A 154 -26.14 2.59 -6.99
C GLN A 154 -24.66 2.80 -6.65
N THR A 155 -24.01 3.78 -7.27
CA THR A 155 -22.59 4.11 -7.02
C THR A 155 -22.39 4.55 -5.56
N LEU A 156 -23.29 5.39 -5.03
CA LEU A 156 -23.27 5.79 -3.63
C LEU A 156 -23.37 4.56 -2.70
N ALA A 157 -24.34 3.68 -2.93
CA ALA A 157 -24.50 2.47 -2.13
C ALA A 157 -23.27 1.55 -2.20
N ALA A 158 -22.75 1.30 -3.40
CA ALA A 158 -21.55 0.47 -3.60
C ALA A 158 -20.32 1.06 -2.88
N SER A 159 -20.11 2.37 -2.96
CA SER A 159 -18.97 3.04 -2.30
C SER A 159 -19.02 2.96 -0.77
N LEU A 160 -20.21 2.90 -0.18
CA LEU A 160 -20.39 2.81 1.27
C LEU A 160 -20.36 1.35 1.77
N ILE A 161 -20.79 0.39 0.97
CA ILE A 161 -21.03 -0.99 1.40
C ILE A 161 -19.87 -1.92 1.05
N ASN A 162 -19.37 -1.90 -0.19
CA ASN A 162 -18.35 -2.85 -0.65
C ASN A 162 -17.05 -2.81 0.19
N PRO A 163 -16.52 -1.64 0.63
CA PRO A 163 -15.30 -1.60 1.44
C PRO A 163 -15.42 -2.31 2.80
N ILE A 164 -16.62 -2.35 3.40
CA ILE A 164 -16.83 -3.03 4.69
C ILE A 164 -16.90 -4.54 4.49
N ILE A 165 -17.55 -4.98 3.41
CA ILE A 165 -17.78 -6.38 3.09
C ILE A 165 -16.51 -7.04 2.54
N GLY A 166 -15.67 -6.29 1.81
CA GLY A 166 -14.41 -6.77 1.24
C GLY A 166 -14.54 -7.50 -0.09
N TYR A 167 -15.73 -7.50 -0.69
CA TYR A 167 -15.99 -7.93 -2.07
C TYR A 167 -17.10 -7.05 -2.67
N ASP A 168 -17.27 -7.13 -4.00
CA ASP A 168 -18.26 -6.35 -4.73
C ASP A 168 -19.68 -6.89 -4.56
N ALA A 169 -20.26 -6.67 -3.38
CA ALA A 169 -21.64 -7.04 -3.07
C ALA A 169 -22.65 -6.23 -3.90
N ILE A 170 -22.35 -4.96 -4.14
CA ILE A 170 -23.09 -4.10 -5.08
C ILE A 170 -22.16 -3.81 -6.25
N PRO A 171 -22.44 -4.30 -7.46
CA PRO A 171 -21.60 -4.01 -8.61
C PRO A 171 -21.67 -2.53 -8.95
N LEU A 172 -20.54 -1.95 -9.36
CA LEU A 172 -20.52 -0.61 -9.93
C LEU A 172 -21.27 -0.61 -11.28
N PRO A 173 -21.97 0.48 -11.61
CA PRO A 173 -22.68 0.56 -12.89
C PRO A 173 -21.68 0.53 -14.04
N VAL A 174 -22.01 -0.26 -15.07
CA VAL A 174 -21.20 -0.35 -16.28
C VAL A 174 -21.42 0.93 -17.09
N ILE A 175 -20.34 1.59 -17.50
CA ILE A 175 -20.41 2.74 -18.39
C ILE A 175 -20.65 2.19 -19.80
N GLU A 176 -21.91 2.20 -20.26
CA GLU A 176 -22.26 1.76 -21.61
C GLU A 176 -21.82 2.78 -22.67
N GLU A 177 -21.88 4.07 -22.35
CA GLU A 177 -21.61 5.15 -23.29
C GLU A 177 -20.83 6.30 -22.64
N HIS A 178 -19.71 6.68 -23.25
CA HIS A 178 -18.91 7.83 -22.82
C HIS A 178 -19.40 9.11 -23.50
N TYR A 179 -19.73 10.11 -22.68
CA TYR A 179 -20.13 11.44 -23.15
C TYR A 179 -18.97 12.44 -23.06
N TYR A 180 -18.61 13.02 -24.20
CA TYR A 180 -17.55 14.00 -24.36
C TYR A 180 -18.09 15.42 -24.27
N THR A 181 -17.36 16.28 -23.57
CA THR A 181 -17.61 17.74 -23.63
C THR A 181 -17.29 18.30 -25.02
N ALA A 182 -17.78 19.50 -25.32
CA ALA A 182 -17.42 20.18 -26.58
C ALA A 182 -15.91 20.42 -26.72
N ALA A 183 -15.20 20.58 -25.60
CA ALA A 183 -13.75 20.73 -25.59
C ALA A 183 -13.04 19.42 -25.97
N GLU A 184 -13.40 18.31 -25.32
CA GLU A 184 -12.83 16.98 -25.62
C GLU A 184 -13.17 16.51 -27.04
N ALA A 185 -14.41 16.73 -27.49
CA ALA A 185 -14.81 16.46 -28.86
C ALA A 185 -14.01 17.31 -29.86
N GLY A 186 -13.77 18.59 -29.52
CA GLY A 186 -12.95 19.50 -30.32
C GLY A 186 -11.50 19.03 -30.42
N GLU A 187 -10.90 18.64 -29.30
CA GLU A 187 -9.52 18.11 -29.25
C GLU A 187 -9.39 16.84 -30.11
N LYS A 188 -10.35 15.92 -30.03
CA LYS A 188 -10.38 14.69 -30.87
C LYS A 188 -10.54 14.96 -32.37
N ILE A 189 -11.08 16.11 -32.74
CA ILE A 189 -11.34 16.49 -34.13
C ILE A 189 -10.30 17.52 -34.62
N GLY A 190 -9.51 18.14 -33.74
CA GLY A 190 -8.56 19.20 -34.09
C GLY A 190 -9.20 20.58 -34.27
N VAL A 191 -10.32 20.87 -33.58
CA VAL A 191 -11.01 22.16 -33.64
C VAL A 191 -11.33 22.73 -32.26
N SER A 192 -11.62 24.02 -32.18
CA SER A 192 -12.02 24.66 -30.91
C SER A 192 -13.43 24.24 -30.47
N ALA A 193 -13.67 24.23 -29.15
CA ALA A 193 -14.98 23.94 -28.55
C ALA A 193 -16.09 24.85 -29.08
N ASN A 194 -15.78 26.13 -29.33
CA ASN A 194 -16.72 27.09 -29.91
C ASN A 194 -17.16 26.70 -31.33
N LYS A 195 -16.22 26.16 -32.14
CA LYS A 195 -16.53 25.69 -33.50
C LYS A 195 -17.46 24.47 -33.44
N ILE A 196 -17.18 23.51 -32.56
CA ILE A 196 -18.06 22.35 -32.30
C ILE A 196 -19.48 22.82 -31.95
N GLY A 197 -19.61 23.74 -30.99
CA GLY A 197 -20.93 24.23 -30.56
C GLY A 197 -21.71 24.93 -31.67
N ARG A 198 -21.05 25.73 -32.52
CA ARG A 198 -21.70 26.39 -33.67
C ARG A 198 -22.18 25.39 -34.71
N ILE A 199 -21.35 24.40 -35.06
CA ILE A 199 -21.69 23.39 -36.07
C ILE A 199 -22.80 22.46 -35.57
N ALA A 200 -22.76 22.07 -34.29
CA ALA A 200 -23.82 21.27 -33.68
C ALA A 200 -25.17 21.99 -33.70
N ASN A 201 -25.20 23.29 -33.42
CA ASN A 201 -26.42 24.10 -33.51
C ASN A 201 -26.89 24.26 -34.97
N ALA A 202 -25.98 24.56 -35.91
CA ALA A 202 -26.33 24.79 -37.31
C ALA A 202 -26.93 23.55 -38.00
N ASN A 203 -26.50 22.35 -37.58
CA ASN A 203 -26.95 21.07 -38.14
C ASN A 203 -27.93 20.32 -37.23
N ASN A 204 -28.45 20.96 -36.18
CA ASN A 204 -29.38 20.37 -35.22
C ASN A 204 -28.91 19.03 -34.61
N LEU A 205 -27.61 18.89 -34.34
CA LEU A 205 -27.02 17.67 -33.77
C LEU A 205 -27.24 17.53 -32.25
N LYS A 206 -27.91 18.48 -31.59
CA LYS A 206 -28.19 18.42 -30.15
C LYS A 206 -29.47 17.64 -29.87
N THR A 207 -29.46 16.38 -30.26
CA THR A 207 -30.56 15.43 -30.07
C THR A 207 -30.11 14.26 -29.20
N GLU A 208 -31.07 13.50 -28.65
CA GLU A 208 -30.78 12.32 -27.81
C GLU A 208 -29.95 11.26 -28.54
N GLN A 209 -29.99 11.22 -29.88
CA GLN A 209 -29.21 10.30 -30.69
C GLN A 209 -27.70 10.59 -30.64
N TYR A 210 -27.31 11.85 -30.49
CA TYR A 210 -25.92 12.30 -30.59
C TYR A 210 -25.34 12.76 -29.24
N GLY A 211 -26.11 12.63 -28.16
CA GLY A 211 -25.69 13.06 -26.84
C GLY A 211 -26.85 13.37 -25.90
N LYS A 212 -26.53 13.95 -24.75
CA LYS A 212 -27.51 14.32 -23.72
C LYS A 212 -27.12 15.62 -23.03
N PHE A 213 -28.11 16.32 -22.48
CA PHE A 213 -27.87 17.48 -21.63
C PHE A 213 -27.51 17.05 -20.20
N PHE A 214 -26.44 17.65 -19.68
CA PHE A 214 -25.99 17.48 -18.31
C PHE A 214 -26.11 18.82 -17.58
N LEU A 215 -26.49 18.76 -16.31
CA LEU A 215 -26.42 19.93 -15.44
C LEU A 215 -24.97 20.18 -15.05
N ASP A 216 -24.47 21.38 -15.34
CA ASP A 216 -23.10 21.78 -15.07
C ASP A 216 -23.04 23.15 -14.36
N LYS A 217 -21.89 23.47 -13.79
CA LYS A 217 -21.62 24.80 -13.24
C LYS A 217 -21.25 25.75 -14.37
N SER A 218 -21.80 26.96 -14.36
CA SER A 218 -21.34 28.01 -15.27
C SER A 218 -19.85 28.29 -15.07
N ALA A 219 -19.10 28.45 -16.18
CA ALA A 219 -17.66 28.71 -16.13
C ALA A 219 -17.28 29.99 -15.36
N HIS A 220 -18.14 31.01 -15.40
CA HIS A 220 -17.86 32.34 -14.82
C HIS A 220 -18.92 32.80 -13.82
N SER A 221 -19.88 31.94 -13.46
CA SER A 221 -20.96 32.28 -12.53
C SER A 221 -21.21 31.13 -11.56
N SER A 222 -21.80 31.45 -10.40
CA SER A 222 -22.32 30.45 -9.47
C SER A 222 -23.62 29.79 -9.95
N LYS A 223 -24.15 30.20 -11.11
CA LYS A 223 -25.36 29.64 -11.71
C LYS A 223 -25.13 28.23 -12.28
N GLN A 224 -26.12 27.36 -12.13
CA GLN A 224 -26.21 26.07 -12.83
C GLN A 224 -26.75 26.25 -14.25
N VAL A 225 -26.11 25.59 -15.22
CA VAL A 225 -26.42 25.69 -16.65
C VAL A 225 -26.45 24.29 -17.27
N GLU A 226 -27.35 24.08 -18.23
CA GLU A 226 -27.38 22.84 -19.01
C GLU A 226 -26.31 22.87 -20.11
N ALA A 227 -25.43 21.87 -20.10
CA ALA A 227 -24.37 21.68 -21.09
C ALA A 227 -24.60 20.37 -21.86
N PHE A 228 -24.58 20.45 -23.19
CA PHE A 228 -24.71 19.25 -24.04
C PHE A 228 -23.38 18.51 -24.11
N ARG A 229 -23.41 17.19 -23.89
CA ARG A 229 -22.25 16.30 -24.07
C ARG A 229 -22.54 15.29 -25.18
N TYR A 230 -21.55 15.08 -26.04
CA TYR A 230 -21.67 14.28 -27.26
C TYR A 230 -21.29 12.83 -26.98
N ASN A 231 -22.07 11.87 -27.48
CA ASN A 231 -21.66 10.47 -27.47
C ASN A 231 -20.69 10.18 -28.64
N ALA A 232 -20.28 8.91 -28.79
CA ALA A 232 -19.40 8.50 -29.87
C ALA A 232 -19.97 8.81 -31.27
N GLU A 233 -21.27 8.59 -31.47
CA GLU A 233 -21.95 8.88 -32.74
C GLU A 233 -22.02 10.39 -33.02
N GLY A 234 -22.24 11.22 -32.00
CA GLY A 234 -22.22 12.68 -32.11
C GLY A 234 -20.84 13.19 -32.50
N VAL A 235 -19.77 12.63 -31.93
CA VAL A 235 -18.39 12.98 -32.31
C VAL A 235 -18.10 12.55 -33.76
N LYS A 236 -18.59 11.39 -34.21
CA LYS A 236 -18.47 10.96 -35.62
C LYS A 236 -19.22 11.90 -36.56
N ALA A 237 -20.47 12.24 -36.27
CA ALA A 237 -21.25 13.17 -37.07
C ALA A 237 -20.58 14.55 -37.17
N LEU A 238 -20.06 15.07 -36.05
CA LEU A 238 -19.28 16.32 -36.04
C LEU A 238 -18.02 16.21 -36.89
N ARG A 239 -17.29 15.09 -36.81
CA ARG A 239 -16.10 14.85 -37.62
C ARG A 239 -16.42 14.89 -39.11
N HIS A 240 -17.47 14.19 -39.54
CA HIS A 240 -17.93 14.19 -40.94
C HIS A 240 -18.30 15.59 -41.44
N LEU A 241 -18.98 16.40 -40.63
CA LEU A 241 -19.36 17.76 -41.01
C LEU A 241 -18.18 18.74 -41.06
N ILE A 242 -17.11 18.49 -40.29
CA ILE A 242 -15.98 19.41 -40.17
C ILE A 242 -14.91 19.12 -41.22
N HIS A 243 -14.61 17.84 -41.47
CA HIS A 243 -13.54 17.41 -42.38
C HIS A 243 -14.07 16.97 -43.76
N GLY A 244 -15.39 16.86 -43.94
CA GLY A 244 -15.97 16.24 -45.13
C GLY A 244 -15.80 14.71 -45.11
N ALA A 245 -16.36 14.03 -46.11
CA ALA A 245 -16.45 12.57 -46.19
C ALA A 245 -15.11 11.81 -46.37
N ASP A 246 -13.95 12.47 -46.29
CA ASP A 246 -12.64 11.90 -46.65
C ASP A 246 -11.89 11.20 -45.50
N VAL A 247 -12.55 10.92 -44.38
CA VAL A 247 -11.95 10.11 -43.31
C VAL A 247 -12.98 9.13 -42.75
N ALA A 248 -13.35 8.16 -43.58
CA ALA A 248 -13.97 6.89 -43.15
C ALA A 248 -12.87 5.87 -42.81
#